data_AF-A0A1M6W0U6-F1
#
_entry.id   AF-A0A1M6W0U6-F1
#
_cell.length_a   1.000
_cell.length_b   1.000
_cell.length_c   1.000
_cell.angle_alpha   90.00
_cell.angle_beta   90.00
_cell.angle_gamma   90.00
#
_symmetry.space_group_name_H-M   'P 1'
#
loop_
_entity.id
_entity.type
_entity.pdbx_description
1 polymer ?
#
loop_
_entity_poly.entity_id
_entity_poly.type
_entity_poly.pdbx_seq_one_letter_code
_entity_poly.pdbx_strand_id
1 'polypeptide(L)'
;MRRLTLLLGLAGWLAGGAQLIAQPVTVMVDSTESVLQYHGHHPLHGWTGTSRLVYGTLRLDLDDPARSSITIRVPVASFDSGNSNRDSNMLDAVEADRYPDVRFKSTAISVQRWERTDAGYEGVWTVGGNLTFHGQTHPVTIPVTVRIEGNRFEATGTFSIALSQFKVRRPKLLLWSIRDTIDLEGTIRATLPDSAVSQRGALH
;
A
#
# COMPACT_ATOMS: atom_id res chain seq x y z
N MET A 1 -59.87 58.19 -4.36
CA MET A 1 -60.37 56.80 -4.41
C MET A 1 -59.37 55.94 -5.17
N ARG A 2 -58.81 54.89 -4.51
CA ARG A 2 -58.16 53.68 -5.08
C ARG A 2 -56.93 53.96 -6.01
N ARG A 3 -55.75 53.35 -5.83
CA ARG A 3 -55.48 51.91 -5.75
C ARG A 3 -54.12 51.62 -5.10
N LEU A 4 -54.15 50.62 -4.23
CA LEU A 4 -53.05 49.80 -3.73
C LEU A 4 -52.39 49.05 -4.90
N THR A 5 -51.06 48.92 -4.95
CA THR A 5 -50.41 47.93 -5.84
C THR A 5 -49.17 47.37 -5.15
N LEU A 6 -49.05 46.05 -5.27
CA LEU A 6 -48.34 45.11 -4.42
C LEU A 6 -46.81 45.18 -4.53
N LEU A 7 -46.17 44.79 -3.43
CA LEU A 7 -44.81 44.26 -3.35
C LEU A 7 -44.65 43.02 -4.24
N LEU A 8 -43.56 42.96 -5.02
CA LEU A 8 -42.91 41.71 -5.40
C LEU A 8 -41.42 41.84 -5.11
N GLY A 9 -41.01 41.32 -3.95
CA GLY A 9 -39.61 41.03 -3.66
C GLY A 9 -39.24 39.74 -4.39
N LEU A 10 -38.30 39.84 -5.32
CA LEU A 10 -37.67 38.67 -5.94
C LEU A 10 -36.31 38.45 -5.24
N ALA A 11 -36.33 37.77 -4.10
CA ALA A 11 -35.10 37.24 -3.49
C ALA A 11 -34.74 35.94 -4.22
N GLY A 12 -33.87 36.04 -5.24
CA GLY A 12 -33.33 34.88 -5.93
C GLY A 12 -32.42 34.09 -5.00
N TRP A 13 -32.90 32.94 -4.52
CA TRP A 13 -32.06 31.91 -3.93
C TRP A 13 -31.35 31.17 -5.06
N LEU A 14 -30.11 31.56 -5.38
CA LEU A 14 -29.21 30.66 -6.09
C LEU A 14 -28.79 29.58 -5.09
N ALA A 15 -29.51 28.46 -5.12
CA ALA A 15 -29.07 27.23 -4.49
C ALA A 15 -27.78 26.78 -5.21
N GLY A 16 -26.64 27.25 -4.73
CA GLY A 16 -25.34 26.69 -5.07
C GLY A 16 -25.34 25.26 -4.59
N GLY A 17 -25.55 24.31 -5.50
CA GLY A 17 -25.36 22.90 -5.21
C GLY A 17 -23.93 22.69 -4.78
N ALA A 18 -23.71 22.50 -3.47
CA ALA A 18 -22.43 22.02 -2.97
C ALA A 18 -22.23 20.63 -3.60
N GLN A 19 -21.35 20.55 -4.59
CA GLN A 19 -20.86 19.27 -5.08
C GLN A 19 -20.16 18.62 -3.89
N LEU A 20 -20.78 17.59 -3.32
CA LEU A 20 -20.17 16.75 -2.31
C LEU A 20 -19.01 16.02 -2.99
N ILE A 21 -17.81 16.60 -2.95
CA ILE A 21 -16.60 15.85 -3.29
C ILE A 21 -16.53 14.70 -2.30
N ALA A 22 -16.57 13.46 -2.82
CA ALA A 22 -16.45 12.27 -1.99
C ALA A 22 -15.11 12.35 -1.24
N GLN A 23 -15.16 12.29 0.10
CA GLN A 23 -13.96 12.42 0.90
C GLN A 23 -13.07 11.19 0.73
N PRO A 24 -11.74 11.34 0.80
CA PRO A 24 -10.84 10.20 0.84
C PRO A 24 -11.23 9.25 1.98
N VAL A 25 -11.30 7.96 1.66
CA VAL A 25 -11.65 6.91 2.61
C VAL A 25 -10.40 6.38 3.29
N THR A 26 -10.46 6.20 4.61
CA THR A 26 -9.38 5.57 5.38
C THR A 26 -9.82 4.17 5.77
N VAL A 27 -9.04 3.17 5.39
CA VAL A 27 -9.26 1.75 5.73
C VAL A 27 -8.00 1.12 6.28
N MET A 28 -8.16 0.06 7.07
CA MET A 28 -7.05 -0.73 7.57
C MET A 28 -6.69 -1.81 6.55
N VAL A 29 -5.40 -2.13 6.47
CA VAL A 29 -4.95 -3.32 5.75
C VAL A 29 -5.53 -4.56 6.43
N ASP A 30 -6.06 -5.48 5.64
CA ASP A 30 -6.52 -6.77 6.11
C ASP A 30 -5.31 -7.71 6.23
N SER A 31 -4.86 -7.93 7.46
CA SER A 31 -3.72 -8.80 7.73
C SER A 31 -4.03 -10.28 7.49
N THR A 32 -5.29 -10.70 7.40
CA THR A 32 -5.64 -12.10 7.14
C THR A 32 -5.52 -12.48 5.67
N GLU A 33 -5.64 -11.47 4.81
CA GLU A 33 -5.66 -11.62 3.35
C GLU A 33 -4.41 -11.04 2.68
N SER A 34 -3.65 -10.19 3.37
CA SER A 34 -2.42 -9.59 2.85
C SER A 34 -1.19 -10.49 3.07
N VAL A 35 -0.25 -10.42 2.14
CA VAL A 35 1.00 -11.20 2.18
C VAL A 35 2.17 -10.36 1.70
N LEU A 36 3.32 -10.52 2.36
CA LEU A 36 4.61 -10.02 1.90
C LEU A 36 5.59 -11.18 1.77
N GLN A 37 6.33 -11.20 0.67
CA GLN A 37 7.36 -12.19 0.41
C GLN A 37 8.69 -11.51 0.13
N TYR A 38 9.77 -12.14 0.57
CA TYR A 38 11.11 -11.79 0.15
C TYR A 38 11.77 -13.02 -0.49
N HIS A 39 12.59 -12.79 -1.51
CA HIS A 39 13.30 -13.84 -2.22
C HIS A 39 14.80 -13.61 -2.08
N GLY A 40 15.45 -14.55 -1.41
CA GLY A 40 16.89 -14.57 -1.26
C GLY A 40 17.52 -15.54 -2.25
N HIS A 41 18.73 -15.20 -2.69
CA HIS A 41 19.50 -16.03 -3.62
C HIS A 41 20.89 -16.31 -3.08
N HIS A 42 21.24 -17.60 -3.01
CA HIS A 42 22.59 -18.10 -2.78
C HIS A 42 23.05 -18.85 -4.04
N PRO A 43 24.37 -18.89 -4.36
CA PRO A 43 24.86 -19.58 -5.57
C PRO A 43 24.40 -21.04 -5.73
N LEU A 44 24.06 -21.72 -4.63
CA LEU A 44 23.60 -23.11 -4.64
C LEU A 44 22.08 -23.28 -4.64
N HIS A 45 21.30 -22.29 -4.19
CA HIS A 45 19.84 -22.35 -4.10
C HIS A 45 19.22 -20.97 -3.80
N GLY A 46 17.96 -20.78 -4.20
CA GLY A 46 17.13 -19.67 -3.75
C GLY A 46 16.22 -20.07 -2.58
N TRP A 47 15.58 -19.09 -1.96
CA TRP A 47 14.50 -19.33 -1.01
C TRP A 47 13.52 -18.16 -1.01
N THR A 48 12.34 -18.42 -0.47
CA THR A 48 11.30 -17.42 -0.24
C THR A 48 10.99 -17.40 1.25
N GLY A 49 10.98 -16.23 1.87
CA GLY A 49 10.37 -16.04 3.18
C GLY A 49 9.06 -15.28 3.06
N THR A 50 8.03 -15.75 3.75
CA THR A 50 6.67 -15.21 3.65
C THR A 50 6.20 -14.69 5.01
N SER A 51 5.63 -13.49 5.04
CA SER A 51 4.89 -12.96 6.18
C SER A 51 3.43 -12.77 5.79
N ARG A 52 2.54 -13.18 6.70
CA ARG A 52 1.10 -12.89 6.66
C ARG A 52 0.68 -11.93 7.78
N LEU A 53 1.64 -11.29 8.46
CA LEU A 53 1.35 -10.29 9.49
C LEU A 53 1.68 -8.90 8.93
N VAL A 54 0.85 -8.47 7.98
CA VAL A 54 0.97 -7.16 7.33
C VAL A 54 -0.05 -6.21 7.94
N TYR A 55 0.45 -5.18 8.63
CA TYR A 55 -0.38 -4.13 9.22
C TYR A 55 -0.23 -2.85 8.43
N GLY A 56 -1.27 -2.03 8.41
CA GLY A 56 -1.19 -0.76 7.73
C GLY A 56 -2.49 0.00 7.67
N THR A 57 -2.40 1.18 7.08
CA THR A 57 -3.53 2.07 6.83
C THR A 57 -3.42 2.59 5.41
N LEU A 58 -4.53 2.49 4.69
CA LEU A 58 -4.72 3.03 3.35
C LEU A 58 -5.63 4.25 3.49
N ARG A 59 -5.19 5.40 3.01
CA ARG A 59 -6.06 6.56 2.78
C ARG A 59 -6.21 6.71 1.27
N LEU A 60 -7.37 6.36 0.75
CA LEU A 60 -7.65 6.26 -0.68
C LEU A 60 -8.57 7.40 -1.12
N ASP A 61 -8.15 8.12 -2.14
CA ASP A 61 -8.98 9.06 -2.88
C ASP A 61 -9.26 8.44 -4.25
N LEU A 62 -10.47 7.91 -4.45
CA LEU A 62 -10.79 7.15 -5.68
C LEU A 62 -11.12 8.09 -6.86
N ASP A 63 -11.37 9.38 -6.62
CA ASP A 63 -11.54 10.41 -7.66
C ASP A 63 -10.18 10.95 -8.12
N ASP A 64 -9.25 11.10 -7.18
CA ASP A 64 -7.88 11.54 -7.44
C ASP A 64 -6.87 10.59 -6.76
N PRO A 65 -6.57 9.43 -7.36
CA PRO A 65 -5.71 8.42 -6.72
C PRO A 65 -4.30 8.91 -6.40
N ALA A 66 -3.82 9.97 -7.05
CA ALA A 66 -2.53 10.59 -6.73
C ALA A 66 -2.48 11.23 -5.34
N ARG A 67 -3.65 11.55 -4.74
CA ARG A 67 -3.78 12.05 -3.36
C ARG A 67 -3.89 10.95 -2.31
N SER A 68 -3.87 9.69 -2.73
CA SER A 68 -3.88 8.56 -1.83
C SER A 68 -2.55 8.41 -1.09
N SER A 69 -2.56 7.69 0.03
CA SER A 69 -1.36 7.37 0.79
C SER A 69 -1.49 6.05 1.53
N ILE A 70 -0.35 5.44 1.83
CA ILE A 70 -0.25 4.14 2.49
C ILE A 70 0.86 4.14 3.54
N THR A 71 0.59 3.52 4.68
CA THR A 71 1.61 3.11 5.65
C THR A 71 1.51 1.62 5.90
N ILE A 72 2.65 0.93 5.88
CA ILE A 72 2.77 -0.50 6.18
C ILE A 72 3.77 -0.73 7.31
N ARG A 73 3.49 -1.72 8.15
CA ARG A 73 4.39 -2.27 9.17
C ARG A 73 4.31 -3.80 9.12
N VAL A 74 5.46 -4.46 9.06
CA VAL A 74 5.57 -5.92 9.12
C VAL A 74 6.59 -6.28 10.21
N PRO A 75 6.23 -7.10 11.22
CA PRO A 75 7.20 -7.60 12.18
C PRO A 75 8.19 -8.54 11.49
N VAL A 76 9.49 -8.35 11.69
CA VAL A 76 10.52 -9.22 11.09
C VAL A 76 10.35 -10.68 11.54
N ALA A 77 9.98 -10.89 12.81
CA ALA A 77 9.73 -12.23 13.37
C ALA A 77 8.57 -13.00 12.70
N SER A 78 7.77 -12.34 11.85
CA SER A 78 6.65 -12.98 11.16
C SER A 78 7.01 -13.65 9.83
N PHE A 79 8.25 -13.48 9.36
CA PHE A 79 8.70 -14.13 8.13
C PHE A 79 9.08 -15.59 8.38
N ASP A 80 8.51 -16.48 7.57
CA ASP A 80 8.76 -17.92 7.58
C ASP A 80 9.26 -18.35 6.20
N SER A 81 10.44 -18.97 6.15
CA SER A 81 11.01 -19.52 4.90
C SER A 81 10.84 -21.04 4.76
N GLY A 82 10.09 -21.66 5.66
CA GLY A 82 9.94 -23.10 5.81
C GLY A 82 11.19 -23.77 6.40
N ASN A 83 12.15 -23.00 6.91
CA ASN A 83 13.41 -23.50 7.46
C ASN A 83 13.79 -22.72 8.72
N SER A 84 13.53 -23.31 9.89
CA SER A 84 13.75 -22.68 11.20
C SER A 84 15.18 -22.18 11.41
N ASN A 85 16.20 -22.89 10.93
CA ASN A 85 17.59 -22.45 11.03
C ASN A 85 17.84 -21.20 10.19
N ARG A 86 17.26 -21.11 8.99
CA ARG A 86 17.36 -19.93 8.14
C ARG A 86 16.64 -18.75 8.78
N ASP A 87 15.47 -18.99 9.34
CA ASP A 87 14.64 -17.94 9.94
C ASP A 87 15.33 -17.38 11.19
N SER A 88 15.89 -18.25 12.06
CA SER A 88 16.71 -17.82 13.21
C SER A 88 17.94 -17.00 12.75
N ASN A 89 18.68 -17.49 11.76
CA ASN A 89 19.84 -16.76 11.23
C ASN A 89 19.46 -15.42 10.60
N MET A 90 18.28 -15.33 9.98
CA MET A 90 17.75 -14.08 9.42
C MET A 90 17.46 -13.07 10.54
N LEU A 91 16.80 -13.50 11.62
CA LEU A 91 16.50 -12.64 12.77
C LEU A 91 17.77 -12.09 13.42
N ASP A 92 18.80 -12.92 13.57
CA ASP A 92 20.10 -12.49 14.08
C ASP A 92 20.79 -11.51 13.12
N ALA A 93 20.77 -11.79 11.81
CA ALA A 93 21.46 -10.97 10.81
C ALA A 93 20.87 -9.56 10.67
N VAL A 94 19.57 -9.42 10.93
CA VAL A 94 18.85 -8.13 10.85
C VAL A 94 18.62 -7.51 12.23
N GLU A 95 19.28 -8.02 13.27
CA GLU A 95 19.20 -7.53 14.66
C GLU A 95 17.73 -7.31 15.08
N ALA A 96 16.87 -8.32 14.89
CA ALA A 96 15.42 -8.19 15.04
C ALA A 96 14.97 -7.82 16.47
N ASP A 97 15.81 -8.07 17.47
CA ASP A 97 15.63 -7.60 18.85
C ASP A 97 15.71 -6.08 18.95
N ARG A 98 16.60 -5.45 18.17
CA ARG A 98 16.81 -4.00 18.11
C ARG A 98 15.92 -3.33 17.06
N TYR A 99 15.67 -3.99 15.94
CA TYR A 99 14.88 -3.49 14.82
C TYR A 99 13.75 -4.47 14.46
N PRO A 100 12.70 -4.57 15.28
CA PRO A 100 11.68 -5.62 15.17
C PRO A 100 10.74 -5.48 13.97
N ASP A 101 10.74 -4.33 13.30
CA ASP A 101 9.80 -4.01 12.23
C ASP A 101 10.48 -3.56 10.95
N VAL A 102 9.91 -3.99 9.83
CA VAL A 102 10.03 -3.31 8.53
C VAL A 102 8.86 -2.34 8.41
N ARG A 103 9.12 -1.09 8.00
CA ARG A 103 8.07 -0.06 7.87
C ARG A 103 8.17 0.65 6.53
N PHE A 104 7.04 0.92 5.90
CA PHE A 104 6.97 1.70 4.69
C PHE A 104 5.96 2.84 4.84
N LYS A 105 6.31 4.02 4.35
CA LYS A 105 5.40 5.18 4.27
C LYS A 105 5.52 5.82 2.89
N SER A 106 4.41 5.86 2.15
CA SER A 106 4.39 6.54 0.85
C SER A 106 4.65 8.04 1.00
N THR A 107 5.35 8.61 0.03
CA THR A 107 5.61 10.04 -0.11
C THR A 107 4.92 10.63 -1.33
N ALA A 108 4.75 9.83 -2.39
CA ALA A 108 4.05 10.24 -3.61
C ALA A 108 3.47 9.03 -4.34
N ILE A 109 2.34 9.24 -5.03
CA ILE A 109 1.74 8.25 -5.92
C ILE A 109 1.60 8.90 -7.30
N SER A 110 2.21 8.26 -8.29
CA SER A 110 2.05 8.60 -9.70
C SER A 110 1.10 7.59 -10.34
N VAL A 111 -0.01 8.07 -10.91
CA VAL A 111 -1.03 7.24 -11.54
C VAL A 111 -0.76 7.19 -13.05
N GLN A 112 -0.32 6.05 -13.57
CA GLN A 112 -0.14 5.87 -15.01
C GLN A 112 -1.46 5.46 -15.69
N ARG A 113 -2.27 4.66 -14.99
CA ARG A 113 -3.58 4.23 -15.45
C ARG A 113 -4.54 4.09 -14.28
N TRP A 114 -5.78 4.55 -14.47
CA TRP A 114 -6.89 4.36 -13.55
C TRP A 114 -8.19 4.38 -14.33
N GLU A 115 -8.90 3.25 -14.35
CA GLU A 115 -10.09 3.07 -15.17
C GLU A 115 -11.16 2.27 -14.44
N ARG A 116 -12.42 2.53 -14.82
CA ARG A 116 -13.57 1.78 -14.36
C ARG A 116 -13.76 0.54 -15.23
N THR A 117 -14.07 -0.58 -14.59
CA THR A 117 -14.36 -1.87 -15.24
C THR A 117 -15.77 -2.34 -14.84
N ASP A 118 -16.25 -3.42 -15.46
CA ASP A 118 -17.52 -4.05 -15.08
C ASP A 118 -17.52 -4.56 -13.62
N ALA A 119 -16.34 -4.93 -13.10
CA ALA A 119 -16.17 -5.45 -11.75
C ALA A 119 -15.87 -4.36 -10.70
N GLY A 120 -15.44 -3.17 -11.14
CA GLY A 120 -15.11 -2.04 -10.26
C GLY A 120 -14.08 -1.10 -10.89
N TYR A 121 -12.84 -1.14 -10.42
CA TYR A 121 -11.76 -0.29 -10.93
C TYR A 121 -10.44 -1.05 -11.06
N GLU A 122 -9.60 -0.64 -12.00
CA GLU A 122 -8.22 -1.11 -12.08
C GLU A 122 -7.23 0.00 -12.43
N GLY A 123 -5.98 -0.17 -12.00
CA GLY A 123 -4.95 0.83 -12.21
C GLY A 123 -3.54 0.28 -12.22
N VAL A 124 -2.65 1.07 -12.81
CA VAL A 124 -1.20 0.88 -12.78
C VAL A 124 -0.60 2.15 -12.22
N TRP A 125 0.00 2.06 -11.05
CA TRP A 125 0.56 3.18 -10.30
C TRP A 125 2.05 2.95 -10.04
N THR A 126 2.73 4.03 -9.67
CA THR A 126 4.07 3.99 -9.09
C THR A 126 4.03 4.69 -7.75
N VAL A 127 4.35 3.97 -6.69
CA VAL A 127 4.32 4.47 -5.32
C VAL A 127 5.76 4.73 -4.88
N GLY A 128 6.09 6.01 -4.72
CA GLY A 128 7.31 6.44 -4.04
C GLY A 128 7.10 6.46 -2.54
N GLY A 129 8.10 6.07 -1.77
CA GLY A 129 8.01 6.13 -0.32
C GLY A 129 9.33 5.86 0.39
N ASN A 130 9.30 5.99 1.71
CA ASN A 130 10.42 5.70 2.58
C ASN A 130 10.25 4.31 3.17
N LEU A 131 11.22 3.44 2.91
CA LEU A 131 11.35 2.12 3.53
C LEU A 131 12.34 2.22 4.70
N THR A 132 11.89 1.86 5.89
CA THR A 132 12.72 1.70 7.08
C THR A 132 12.93 0.21 7.37
N PHE A 133 14.19 -0.21 7.38
CA PHE A 133 14.61 -1.58 7.67
C PHE A 133 15.99 -1.54 8.34
N HIS A 134 16.21 -2.39 9.36
CA HIS A 134 17.47 -2.43 10.11
C HIS A 134 17.94 -1.05 10.63
N GLY A 135 16.98 -0.25 11.09
CA GLY A 135 17.20 1.13 11.57
C GLY A 135 17.59 2.16 10.51
N GLN A 136 17.80 1.75 9.25
CA GLN A 136 18.07 2.68 8.14
C GLN A 136 16.78 3.02 7.41
N THR A 137 16.67 4.24 6.90
CA THR A 137 15.52 4.69 6.10
C THR A 137 16.00 5.18 4.75
N HIS A 138 15.44 4.62 3.68
CA HIS A 138 15.80 4.97 2.31
C HIS A 138 14.58 5.13 1.42
N PRO A 139 14.64 6.02 0.42
CA PRO A 139 13.59 6.12 -0.58
C PRO A 139 13.58 4.88 -1.47
N VAL A 140 12.39 4.40 -1.79
CA VAL A 140 12.12 3.34 -2.76
C VAL A 140 10.98 3.75 -3.67
N THR A 141 10.95 3.18 -4.88
CA THR A 141 9.91 3.39 -5.88
C THR A 141 9.37 2.04 -6.28
N ILE A 142 8.06 1.84 -6.10
CA ILE A 142 7.42 0.53 -6.26
C ILE A 142 6.36 0.63 -7.36
N PRO A 143 6.53 -0.05 -8.50
CA PRO A 143 5.44 -0.24 -9.44
C PRO A 143 4.37 -1.13 -8.82
N VAL A 144 3.11 -0.71 -8.91
CA VAL A 144 1.98 -1.43 -8.32
C VAL A 144 0.82 -1.50 -9.29
N THR A 145 0.16 -2.66 -9.33
CA THR A 145 -1.16 -2.82 -9.95
C THR A 145 -2.21 -2.75 -8.85
N VAL A 146 -3.27 -1.99 -9.08
CA VAL A 146 -4.39 -1.83 -8.15
C VAL A 146 -5.66 -2.38 -8.78
N ARG A 147 -6.46 -3.11 -8.00
CA ARG A 147 -7.79 -3.58 -8.39
C ARG A 147 -8.78 -3.32 -7.27
N ILE A 148 -9.98 -2.93 -7.66
CA ILE A 148 -11.14 -2.85 -6.79
C ILE A 148 -12.25 -3.67 -7.44
N GLU A 149 -12.70 -4.72 -6.76
CA GLU A 149 -13.80 -5.57 -7.19
C GLU A 149 -14.90 -5.56 -6.12
N GLY A 150 -16.05 -4.96 -6.45
CA GLY A 150 -17.04 -4.63 -5.43
C GLY A 150 -16.44 -3.71 -4.36
N ASN A 151 -16.36 -4.19 -3.10
CA ASN A 151 -15.73 -3.49 -1.99
C ASN A 151 -14.34 -4.00 -1.62
N ARG A 152 -13.77 -4.93 -2.41
CA ARG A 152 -12.44 -5.49 -2.13
C ARG A 152 -11.37 -4.70 -2.87
N PHE A 153 -10.47 -4.10 -2.12
CA PHE A 153 -9.26 -3.46 -2.64
C PHE A 153 -8.10 -4.44 -2.61
N GLU A 154 -7.33 -4.50 -3.69
CA GLU A 154 -6.07 -5.22 -3.78
C GLU A 154 -5.01 -4.34 -4.47
N ALA A 155 -3.80 -4.31 -3.92
CA ALA A 155 -2.62 -3.74 -4.57
C ALA A 155 -1.49 -4.77 -4.58
N THR A 156 -0.91 -5.04 -5.75
CA THR A 156 0.23 -5.95 -5.92
C THR A 156 1.44 -5.19 -6.44
N GLY A 157 2.62 -5.45 -5.88
CA GLY A 157 3.85 -4.78 -6.29
C GLY A 157 5.09 -5.61 -6.06
N THR A 158 6.10 -5.37 -6.90
CA THR A 158 7.42 -6.00 -6.81
C THR A 158 8.52 -4.95 -6.90
N PHE A 159 9.58 -5.13 -6.11
CA PHE A 159 10.77 -4.28 -6.13
C PHE A 159 11.92 -4.99 -5.44
N SER A 160 13.13 -4.44 -5.56
CA SER A 160 14.33 -5.03 -4.93
C SER A 160 15.03 -4.03 -4.04
N ILE A 161 15.68 -4.54 -2.99
CA ILE A 161 16.54 -3.76 -2.09
C ILE A 161 17.91 -4.41 -1.99
N ALA A 162 18.93 -3.63 -1.61
CA ALA A 162 20.25 -4.14 -1.28
C ALA A 162 20.43 -4.23 0.24
N LEU A 163 20.87 -5.37 0.77
CA LEU A 163 21.16 -5.54 2.20
C LEU A 163 22.23 -4.55 2.68
N SER A 164 23.25 -4.30 1.85
CA SER A 164 24.31 -3.33 2.13
C SER A 164 23.79 -1.90 2.31
N GLN A 165 22.75 -1.50 1.56
CA GLN A 165 22.11 -0.18 1.70
C GLN A 165 21.53 0.00 3.11
N PHE A 166 20.93 -1.06 3.66
CA PHE A 166 20.37 -1.06 5.01
C PHE A 166 21.38 -1.51 6.08
N LYS A 167 22.67 -1.62 5.74
CA LYS A 167 23.76 -2.06 6.63
C LYS A 167 23.54 -3.44 7.23
N VAL A 168 22.75 -4.30 6.57
CA VAL A 168 22.58 -5.69 6.99
C VAL A 168 23.78 -6.49 6.52
N ARG A 169 24.43 -7.19 7.46
CA ARG A 169 25.56 -8.05 7.13
C ARG A 169 25.05 -9.28 6.39
N ARG A 170 25.51 -9.47 5.14
CA ARG A 170 25.17 -10.64 4.32
C ARG A 170 25.62 -11.94 5.03
N PRO A 171 24.70 -12.87 5.33
CA PRO A 171 25.05 -14.19 5.81
C PRO A 171 25.92 -14.94 4.79
N LYS A 172 26.79 -15.81 5.30
CA LYS A 172 27.69 -16.65 4.51
C LYS A 172 27.38 -18.12 4.73
N LEU A 173 27.47 -18.90 3.67
CA LEU A 173 27.47 -20.36 3.71
C LEU A 173 28.73 -20.85 3.00
N LEU A 174 29.58 -21.57 3.74
CA LEU A 174 30.92 -21.94 3.27
C LEU A 174 31.72 -20.69 2.85
N LEU A 175 32.27 -20.69 1.63
CA LEU A 175 33.06 -19.60 1.07
C LEU A 175 32.22 -18.50 0.41
N TRP A 176 30.89 -18.67 0.30
CA TRP A 176 30.04 -17.81 -0.53
C TRP A 176 29.02 -17.04 0.32
N SER A 177 28.77 -15.78 -0.04
CA SER A 177 27.72 -14.96 0.56
C SER A 177 26.46 -15.05 -0.29
N ILE A 178 25.28 -14.92 0.35
CA ILE A 178 24.04 -14.68 -0.39
C ILE A 178 24.15 -13.40 -1.24
N ARG A 179 23.38 -13.23 -2.32
CA ARG A 179 23.37 -11.97 -3.09
C ARG A 179 23.04 -10.79 -2.18
N ASP A 180 23.59 -9.62 -2.52
CA ASP A 180 23.28 -8.39 -1.78
C ASP A 180 21.84 -7.94 -2.04
N THR A 181 21.34 -8.17 -3.24
CA THR A 181 19.97 -7.88 -3.64
C THR A 181 18.99 -8.92 -3.09
N ILE A 182 17.90 -8.44 -2.51
CA ILE A 182 16.71 -9.22 -2.12
C ILE A 182 15.54 -8.67 -2.91
N ASP A 183 14.80 -9.57 -3.56
CA ASP A 183 13.58 -9.22 -4.27
C ASP A 183 12.39 -9.32 -3.31
N LEU A 184 11.46 -8.39 -3.43
CA LEU A 184 10.29 -8.26 -2.58
C LEU A 184 9.04 -8.29 -3.45
N GLU A 185 8.04 -9.01 -2.98
CA GLU A 185 6.70 -9.08 -3.55
C GLU A 185 5.68 -8.84 -2.44
N GLY A 186 4.66 -8.04 -2.73
CA GLY A 186 3.61 -7.76 -1.77
C GLY A 186 2.24 -7.73 -2.42
N THR A 187 1.27 -8.35 -1.75
CA THR A 187 -0.16 -8.21 -2.03
C THR A 187 -0.83 -7.63 -0.79
N ILE A 188 -1.31 -6.41 -0.93
CA ILE A 188 -1.99 -5.66 0.13
C ILE A 188 -3.48 -5.65 -0.16
N ARG A 189 -4.28 -6.11 0.79
CA ARG A 189 -5.74 -6.15 0.67
C ARG A 189 -6.41 -5.34 1.76
N ALA A 190 -7.59 -4.82 1.44
CA ALA A 190 -8.47 -4.17 2.40
C ALA A 190 -9.92 -4.25 1.94
N THR A 191 -10.84 -4.14 2.89
CA THR A 191 -12.28 -3.98 2.59
C THR A 191 -12.64 -2.51 2.66
N LEU A 192 -13.18 -1.98 1.57
CA LEU A 192 -13.71 -0.64 1.48
C LEU A 192 -15.12 -0.57 2.07
N PRO A 193 -15.52 0.53 2.71
CA PRO A 193 -16.91 0.72 3.10
C PRO A 193 -17.79 0.88 1.85
N ASP A 194 -19.01 0.35 1.90
CA ASP A 194 -19.94 0.38 0.76
C ASP A 194 -20.20 1.82 0.25
N SER A 195 -20.19 2.81 1.17
CA SER A 195 -20.34 4.22 0.81
C SER A 195 -19.26 4.73 -0.15
N ALA A 196 -18.04 4.19 -0.10
CA ALA A 196 -16.95 4.57 -0.99
C ALA A 196 -17.16 4.04 -2.42
N VAL A 197 -17.92 2.94 -2.57
CA VAL A 197 -18.15 2.25 -3.85
C VAL A 197 -19.50 2.63 -4.45
N SER A 198 -20.57 2.65 -3.66
CA SER A 198 -21.96 2.90 -4.11
C SER A 198 -22.18 4.31 -4.66
N GLN A 199 -21.52 5.33 -4.10
CA GLN A 199 -21.64 6.71 -4.61
C GLN A 199 -21.09 6.87 -6.04
N ARG A 200 -20.32 5.89 -6.52
CA ARG A 200 -19.66 5.91 -7.83
C ARG A 200 -20.35 4.99 -8.85
N GLY A 201 -21.35 4.23 -8.41
CA GLY A 201 -22.14 3.33 -9.26
C GLY A 201 -23.37 3.97 -9.91
N ALA A 202 -23.87 5.09 -9.37
CA ALA A 202 -25.19 5.65 -9.71
C ALA A 202 -25.24 6.61 -10.92
N LEU A 203 -24.18 6.71 -11.71
CA LEU A 203 -24.18 7.49 -12.96
C LEU A 203 -24.22 6.55 -14.16
N HIS A 204 -25.36 5.91 -14.41
CA HIS A 204 -25.77 5.38 -15.71
C HIS A 204 -27.29 5.41 -15.80
#